data_AF-A0A5E4CZS7-F1
#
_entry.id   AF-A0A5E4CZS7-F1
#
_cell.length_a   1.000
_cell.length_b   1.000
_cell.length_c   1.000
_cell.angle_alpha   90.00
_cell.angle_beta   90.00
_cell.angle_gamma   90.00
#
_symmetry.space_group_name_H-M   'P 1'
#
loop_
_entity.id
_entity.type
_entity.pdbx_description
1 polymer ?
#
loop_
_entity_poly.entity_id
_entity_poly.type
_entity_poly.pdbx_seq_one_letter_code
_entity_poly.pdbx_strand_id
1 'polypeptide(L)' 'MQGAVEGFFRSDVRPRHFGSADRFARMVDKNIYIIQGEINIVVGAIKRNARWSTHTPLDEERDPLLHSFSHLKEVLNNIT' A
#
# COMPACT_ATOMS: atom_id res chain seq x y z
N MET A 1 -29.70 -19.33 47.19
CA MET A 1 -28.61 -19.80 46.33
C MET A 1 -29.23 -20.32 45.04
N GLN A 2 -29.28 -19.50 43.99
CA GLN A 2 -29.70 -19.96 42.67
C GLN A 2 -28.90 -19.15 41.66
N GLY A 3 -27.82 -19.79 41.19
CA GLY A 3 -26.76 -19.15 40.43
C GLY A 3 -27.06 -19.15 38.93
N ALA A 4 -26.72 -18.02 38.32
CA ALA A 4 -26.13 -17.89 36.98
C ALA A 4 -26.72 -18.80 35.90
N VAL A 5 -27.89 -18.40 35.39
CA VAL A 5 -28.15 -18.56 33.96
C VAL A 5 -27.41 -17.42 33.27
N GLU A 6 -26.38 -17.73 32.47
CA GLU A 6 -25.74 -16.90 31.43
C GLU A 6 -24.25 -17.22 31.36
N GLY A 7 -23.78 -17.70 30.21
CA GLY A 7 -22.36 -17.51 29.86
C GLY A 7 -21.62 -18.65 29.18
N PHE A 8 -22.23 -19.79 28.86
CA PHE A 8 -21.47 -20.93 28.31
C PHE A 8 -21.89 -21.36 26.91
N PHE A 9 -21.94 -20.45 25.94
CA PHE A 9 -21.82 -20.77 24.51
C PHE A 9 -21.50 -19.50 23.71
N ARG A 10 -20.37 -18.84 24.01
CA ARG A 10 -19.74 -17.96 23.01
C ARG A 10 -18.95 -18.87 22.07
N SER A 11 -19.61 -19.24 20.98
CA SER A 11 -19.00 -19.83 19.80
C SER A 11 -17.80 -18.99 19.38
N ASP A 12 -16.61 -19.52 19.59
CA ASP A 12 -15.38 -19.08 18.90
C ASP A 12 -15.58 -19.31 17.39
N VAL A 13 -16.32 -18.40 16.74
CA VAL A 13 -16.37 -18.31 15.29
C VAL A 13 -15.05 -17.69 14.87
N ARG A 14 -13.97 -18.49 14.84
CA ARG A 14 -12.77 -18.10 14.10
C ARG A 14 -13.18 -17.90 12.64
N PRO A 15 -12.79 -16.80 11.99
CA PRO A 15 -13.15 -16.58 10.60
C PRO A 15 -12.61 -17.74 9.75
N ARG A 16 -13.52 -18.54 9.17
CA ARG A 16 -13.15 -19.55 8.18
C ARG A 16 -12.64 -18.80 6.96
N HIS A 17 -11.36 -18.99 6.62
CA HIS A 17 -10.76 -18.52 5.37
C HIS A 17 -11.55 -19.08 4.18
N PHE A 18 -12.52 -18.32 3.68
CA PHE A 18 -13.36 -18.71 2.58
C PHE A 18 -12.94 -17.97 1.32
N GLY A 19 -12.78 -18.72 0.22
CA GLY A 19 -12.70 -18.17 -1.12
C GLY A 19 -11.31 -18.10 -1.73
N SER A 20 -11.16 -18.70 -2.91
CA SER A 20 -10.01 -18.44 -3.81
C SER A 20 -9.87 -16.96 -4.15
N ALA A 21 -10.98 -16.22 -4.15
CA ALA A 21 -11.02 -14.77 -4.36
C ALA A 21 -10.31 -13.98 -3.23
N ASP A 22 -10.49 -14.36 -1.96
CA ASP A 22 -9.81 -13.73 -0.83
C ASP A 22 -8.28 -13.86 -0.90
N ARG A 23 -7.79 -14.99 -1.44
CA ARG A 23 -6.35 -15.17 -1.69
C ARG A 23 -5.88 -14.33 -2.87
N PHE A 24 -6.69 -14.20 -3.91
CA PHE A 24 -6.37 -13.35 -5.05
C PHE A 24 -6.30 -11.87 -4.65
N ALA A 25 -7.28 -11.37 -3.90
CA ALA A 25 -7.28 -10.01 -3.35
C ALA A 25 -6.00 -9.75 -2.53
N ARG A 26 -5.66 -10.64 -1.59
CA ARG A 26 -4.41 -10.53 -0.82
C ARG A 26 -3.15 -10.55 -1.67
N MET A 27 -3.13 -11.33 -2.75
CA MET A 27 -2.00 -11.34 -3.68
C MET A 27 -1.91 -10.01 -4.42
N VAL A 28 -3.03 -9.46 -4.88
CA VAL A 28 -3.10 -8.16 -5.54
C VAL A 28 -2.62 -7.05 -4.61
N ASP A 29 -3.08 -7.02 -3.35
CA ASP A 29 -2.65 -6.04 -2.35
C ASP A 29 -1.13 -6.10 -2.14
N LYS A 30 -0.58 -7.31 -1.93
CA LYS A 30 0.86 -7.51 -1.76
C LYS A 30 1.64 -7.03 -2.98
N ASN A 31 1.16 -7.31 -4.18
CA ASN A 31 1.80 -6.88 -5.41
C ASN A 31 1.77 -5.36 -5.56
N ILE A 32 0.64 -4.71 -5.23
CA ILE A 32 0.50 -3.25 -5.23
C ILE A 32 1.50 -2.62 -4.25
N TYR A 33 1.63 -3.16 -3.03
CA TYR A 33 2.60 -2.69 -2.05
C TYR A 33 4.05 -2.79 -2.54
N ILE A 34 4.41 -3.87 -3.23
CA ILE A 34 5.75 -4.01 -3.84
C ILE A 34 5.97 -2.90 -4.86
N ILE A 35 5.02 -2.69 -5.79
CA ILE A 35 5.14 -1.66 -6.83
C ILE A 35 5.21 -0.26 -6.22
N GLN A 36 4.41 0.04 -5.19
CA GLN A 36 4.50 1.31 -4.46
C GLN A 36 5.88 1.53 -3.82
N GLY A 37 6.47 0.47 -3.26
CA GLY A 37 7.84 0.50 -2.70
C GLY A 37 8.88 0.86 -3.77
N GLU A 38 8.85 0.16 -4.90
CA GLU A 38 9.77 0.40 -6.03
C GLU A 38 9.65 1.83 -6.57
N ILE A 39 8.43 2.35 -6.72
CA ILE A 39 8.20 3.74 -7.15
C ILE A 39 8.86 4.74 -6.18
N ASN A 40 8.72 4.54 -4.87
CA ASN A 40 9.34 5.43 -3.89
C ASN A 40 10.88 5.38 -3.98
N ILE A 41 11.47 4.21 -4.28
CA ILE A 41 12.92 4.08 -4.47
C ILE A 41 13.37 4.87 -5.70
N VAL A 42 12.67 4.73 -6.84
CA VAL A 42 12.99 5.43 -8.09
C VAL A 42 12.87 6.94 -7.92
N VAL A 43 11.77 7.43 -7.34
CA VAL A 43 11.58 8.86 -7.04
C VAL A 43 12.70 9.39 -6.14
N GLY A 44 13.07 8.64 -5.10
CA GLY A 44 14.17 9.01 -4.22
C GLY A 44 15.51 9.07 -4.95
N ALA A 45 15.77 8.17 -5.89
CA ALA A 45 16.98 8.17 -6.70
C ALA A 45 17.05 9.38 -7.64
N ILE A 46 15.93 9.72 -8.31
CA ILE A 46 15.84 10.90 -9.19
C ILE A 46 16.13 12.18 -8.41
N LYS A 47 15.48 12.37 -7.25
CA LYS A 47 15.70 13.55 -6.39
C LYS A 47 17.16 13.67 -5.94
N ARG A 48 17.81 12.55 -5.58
CA ARG A 48 19.24 12.54 -5.22
C ARG A 48 20.14 12.84 -6.41
N ASN A 49 19.85 12.28 -7.58
CA ASN A 49 20.62 12.53 -8.80
C ASN A 49 20.55 14.01 -9.19
N ALA A 50 19.35 14.59 -9.25
CA ALA A 50 19.16 15.99 -9.58
C ALA A 50 19.92 16.94 -8.63
N ARG A 51 19.92 16.62 -7.33
CA ARG A 51 20.66 17.38 -6.30
C ARG A 51 22.18 17.37 -6.53
N TRP A 52 22.74 16.31 -7.08
CA TRP A 52 24.18 16.19 -7.33
C TRP A 52 24.57 16.59 -8.75
N SER A 53 23.66 16.48 -9.72
CA SER A 53 23.93 16.69 -11.16
C SER A 53 23.72 18.14 -11.62
N THR A 54 22.85 18.89 -10.97
CA THR A 54 22.51 20.25 -11.36
C THR A 54 22.50 21.11 -10.11
N HIS A 55 23.29 22.18 -10.08
CA HIS A 55 23.31 23.18 -9.01
C HIS A 55 22.00 23.99 -8.89
N THR A 56 20.87 23.41 -9.30
CA THR A 56 19.55 24.01 -9.41
C THR A 56 18.57 23.15 -8.62
N PRO A 57 17.75 23.73 -7.72
CA PRO A 57 16.72 22.97 -7.02
C PRO A 57 15.77 22.33 -8.04
N LEU A 58 15.54 21.02 -7.90
CA LEU A 58 14.62 20.28 -8.74
C LEU A 58 13.19 20.77 -8.43
N ASP A 59 12.53 21.35 -9.42
CA ASP A 59 11.12 21.72 -9.33
C ASP A 59 10.26 20.48 -9.59
N GLU A 60 9.75 19.88 -8.51
CA GLU A 60 9.01 18.61 -8.55
C GLU A 60 7.74 18.68 -9.42
N GLU A 61 7.16 19.88 -9.60
CA GLU A 61 5.98 20.07 -10.46
C GLU A 61 6.33 20.12 -11.95
N ARG A 62 7.56 20.52 -12.29
CA ARG A 62 8.00 20.64 -13.69
C ARG A 62 8.75 19.43 -14.21
N ASP A 63 9.21 18.55 -13.33
CA ASP A 63 9.88 17.32 -13.75
C ASP A 63 8.83 16.30 -14.25
N PRO A 64 8.80 15.99 -15.56
CA PRO A 64 7.77 15.14 -16.14
C PRO A 64 7.82 13.70 -15.59
N LEU A 65 9.00 13.25 -15.13
CA LEU A 65 9.19 11.91 -14.61
C LEU A 65 8.70 11.80 -13.17
N LEU A 66 9.02 12.78 -12.31
CA LEU A 66 8.49 12.88 -10.95
C LEU A 66 6.97 13.06 -10.96
N HIS A 67 6.44 13.91 -11.84
CA HIS A 67 5.00 14.05 -12.01
C HIS A 67 4.37 12.71 -12.41
N SER A 68 4.96 11.99 -13.37
CA SER A 68 4.43 10.70 -13.82
C SER A 68 4.43 9.64 -12.70
N PHE A 69 5.50 9.57 -11.91
CA PHE A 69 5.57 8.64 -10.77
C PHE A 69 4.65 9.05 -9.62
N SER A 70 4.46 10.35 -9.38
CA SER A 70 3.49 10.84 -8.39
C SER A 70 2.07 10.46 -8.78
N HIS A 71 1.69 10.69 -10.04
CA HIS A 71 0.37 10.31 -10.55
C HIS A 71 0.15 8.79 -10.50
N LEU A 72 1.15 7.99 -10.86
CA LEU A 72 1.07 6.53 -10.76
C LEU A 72 0.87 6.06 -9.32
N LYS A 73 1.55 6.69 -8.35
CA LYS A 73 1.37 6.41 -6.92
C LYS A 73 -0.06 6.70 -6.45
N GLU A 74 -0.65 7.81 -6.90
CA GLU A 74 -2.06 8.13 -6.59
C GLU A 74 -3.03 7.09 -7.16
N VAL A 75 -2.86 6.70 -8.43
CA VAL A 75 -3.69 5.67 -9.05
C VAL A 75 -3.59 4.35 -8.28
N LEU A 76 -2.38 3.93 -7.90
CA LEU A 76 -2.17 2.70 -7.14
C LEU A 76 -2.75 2.76 -5.74
N ASN A 77 -2.72 3.92 -5.08
CA ASN A 77 -3.33 4.10 -3.76
C ASN A 77 -4.86 3.98 -3.79
N ASN A 78 -5.50 4.29 -4.93
CA ASN A 78 -6.96 4.20 -5.07
C ASN A 78 -7.47 2.79 -5.38
N ILE A 79 -6.56 1.82 -5.60
CA ILE A 79 -6.92 0.42 -5.88
C ILE A 79 -7.02 -0.41 -4.57
N THR A 80 -6.44 0.08 -3.47
CA THR A 80 -6.46 -0.52 -2.12
C THR A 80 -7.54 0.12 -1.25
#